data_AF-A0A3M1U5R0-F1
#
_entry.id   AF-A0A3M1U5R0-F1
#
_cell.length_a   1.000
_cell.length_b   1.000
_cell.length_c   1.000
_cell.angle_alpha   90.00
_cell.angle_beta   90.00
_cell.angle_gamma   90.00
#
_symmetry.space_group_name_H-M   'P 1'
#
loop_
_entity.id
_entity.type
_entity.pdbx_description
1 polymer ?
#
loop_
_entity_poly.entity_id
_entity_poly.type
_entity_poly.pdbx_seq_one_letter_code
_entity_poly.pdbx_strand_id
1 'polypeptide(L)'
;MSPKMLPKPAWWKNTYFLFGILLLIIAVLGFIRGAEYIRDPGQPFASALPWYYVVASLIFFVNGYLSHRAYVREYEAYLQEYGEAEQQEEYHAKVSHNGEGDS
;
A
#
# COMPACT_ATOMS: atom_id res chain seq x y z
N MET A 1 -18.22 16.11 -14.29
CA MET A 1 -17.78 15.87 -12.90
C MET A 1 -16.27 16.03 -12.88
N SER A 2 -15.71 16.79 -11.93
CA SER A 2 -14.24 16.95 -11.83
C SER A 2 -13.58 15.59 -11.50
N PRO A 3 -12.50 15.20 -12.18
CA PRO A 3 -11.79 13.96 -11.88
C PRO A 3 -11.27 13.98 -10.44
N LYS A 4 -11.69 13.00 -9.63
CA LYS A 4 -11.15 12.83 -8.27
C LYS A 4 -9.74 12.25 -8.38
N MET A 5 -8.72 13.05 -8.11
CA MET A 5 -7.34 12.58 -8.02
C MET A 5 -7.22 11.42 -7.02
N LEU A 6 -6.77 10.25 -7.49
CA LEU A 6 -6.43 9.14 -6.60
C LEU A 6 -5.23 9.53 -5.72
N PRO A 7 -5.24 9.16 -4.42
CA PRO A 7 -4.10 9.42 -3.55
C PRO A 7 -2.89 8.60 -4.01
N LYS A 8 -1.69 9.19 -3.93
CA LYS A 8 -0.45 8.51 -4.30
C LYS A 8 -0.22 7.25 -3.45
N PRO A 9 0.18 6.13 -4.06
CA PRO A 9 0.50 4.90 -3.32
C PRO A 9 1.67 5.14 -2.38
N ALA A 10 1.45 4.93 -1.09
CA ALA A 10 2.46 5.05 -0.05
C ALA A 10 2.47 3.79 0.81
N TRP A 11 3.61 3.09 0.82
CA TRP A 11 3.75 1.82 1.53
C TRP A 11 3.53 1.97 3.04
N TRP A 12 3.93 3.10 3.64
CA TRP A 12 3.75 3.36 5.08
C TRP A 12 2.28 3.52 5.52
N LYS A 13 1.34 3.71 4.58
CA LYS A 13 -0.11 3.76 4.88
C LYS A 13 -0.78 2.39 4.79
N ASN A 14 -0.07 1.37 4.34
CA ASN A 14 -0.61 0.03 4.20
C ASN A 14 -0.65 -0.66 5.57
N THR A 15 -1.85 -1.01 6.01
CA THR A 15 -2.11 -1.69 7.28
C THR A 15 -1.34 -3.01 7.42
N TYR A 16 -1.11 -3.74 6.33
CA TYR A 16 -0.30 -4.96 6.38
C TYR A 16 1.17 -4.68 6.76
N PHE A 17 1.77 -3.61 6.21
CA PHE A 17 3.13 -3.22 6.59
C PHE A 17 3.20 -2.78 8.05
N LEU A 18 2.20 -2.03 8.52
CA LEU A 18 2.12 -1.58 9.92
C LEU A 18 2.02 -2.76 10.90
N PHE A 19 1.14 -3.72 10.63
CA PHE A 19 1.05 -4.94 11.45
C PHE A 19 2.32 -5.79 11.35
N GLY A 20 2.91 -5.91 10.16
CA GLY A 20 4.20 -6.59 9.99
C GLY A 20 5.29 -6.00 10.88
N ILE A 21 5.41 -4.67 10.94
CA ILE A 21 6.36 -3.96 11.81
C ILE A 21 6.06 -4.21 13.30
N LEU A 22 4.78 -4.11 13.70
CA LEU A 22 4.39 -4.34 15.10
C LEU A 22 4.74 -5.75 15.56
N LEU A 23 4.43 -6.76 14.75
CA LEU A 23 4.75 -8.15 15.04
C LEU A 23 6.27 -8.39 15.07
N LEU A 24 7.03 -7.72 14.21
CA LEU A 24 8.49 -7.79 14.22
C LEU A 24 9.06 -7.21 15.53
N ILE A 25 8.51 -6.09 16.02
CA ILE A 25 8.92 -5.50 17.31
C ILE A 25 8.63 -6.48 18.45
N ILE A 26 7.46 -7.13 18.47
CA ILE A 26 7.13 -8.15 19.48
C ILE A 26 8.12 -9.32 19.40
N ALA A 27 8.43 -9.81 18.20
CA ALA A 27 9.42 -10.87 18.03
C ALA A 27 10.79 -10.49 18.59
N VAL A 28 11.29 -9.29 18.26
CA VAL A 28 12.57 -8.77 18.77
C VAL A 28 12.55 -8.68 20.29
N LEU A 29 11.47 -8.17 20.89
CA LEU A 29 11.33 -8.14 22.35
C LEU A 29 11.33 -9.55 22.96
N GLY A 30 10.68 -10.52 22.30
CA GLY A 30 10.69 -11.91 22.73
C GLY A 30 12.06 -12.57 22.67
N PHE A 31 12.90 -12.23 21.68
CA PHE A 31 14.28 -12.74 21.60
C PHE A 31 15.21 -12.08 22.64
N ILE A 32 15.01 -10.80 22.94
CA ILE A 32 15.88 -10.06 23.88
C ILE A 32 15.50 -10.34 25.34
N ARG A 33 14.20 -10.36 25.66
CA ARG A 33 13.68 -10.46 27.04
C ARG A 33 13.14 -11.83 27.41
N GLY A 34 13.07 -12.76 26.47
CA GLY A 34 12.49 -14.09 26.67
C GLY A 34 11.03 -14.17 26.22
N ALA A 35 10.60 -15.39 25.91
CA ALA A 35 9.26 -15.67 25.40
C ALA A 35 8.17 -15.34 26.44
N GLU A 36 8.49 -15.41 27.73
CA GLU A 36 7.63 -15.05 28.85
C GLU A 36 7.23 -13.56 28.88
N TYR A 37 8.06 -12.67 28.33
CA TYR A 37 7.80 -11.23 28.32
C TYR A 37 6.67 -10.86 27.34
N ILE A 38 6.52 -11.64 26.27
CA ILE A 38 5.53 -11.43 25.20
C ILE A 38 4.35 -12.40 25.29
N ARG A 39 4.31 -13.22 26.33
CA ARG A 39 3.30 -14.26 26.54
C ARG A 39 2.02 -13.65 27.12
N ASP A 40 0.88 -14.01 26.55
CA ASP A 40 -0.40 -13.60 27.09
C ASP A 40 -0.72 -14.29 28.43
N PRO A 41 -1.41 -13.63 29.38
CA PRO A 41 -1.85 -14.26 30.62
C PRO A 41 -2.71 -15.50 30.35
N GLY A 42 -2.31 -16.65 30.90
CA GLY A 42 -3.01 -17.93 30.72
C GLY A 42 -2.54 -18.77 29.52
N GLN A 43 -1.64 -18.27 28.66
CA GLN A 43 -1.06 -19.08 27.59
C GLN A 43 0.00 -20.05 28.13
N PRO A 44 0.07 -21.31 27.64
CA PRO A 44 1.16 -22.22 27.97
C PRO A 44 2.50 -21.62 27.53
N PHE A 45 3.56 -21.88 28.30
CA PHE A 45 4.89 -21.42 27.92
C PHE A 45 5.35 -22.11 26.64
N ALA A 46 5.77 -21.32 25.65
CA ALA A 46 6.32 -21.80 24.39
C ALA A 46 7.58 -21.00 24.07
N SER A 47 8.74 -21.64 24.14
CA SER A 47 10.03 -21.01 23.78
C SER A 47 10.09 -20.56 22.32
N ALA A 48 9.30 -21.19 21.45
CA ALA A 48 9.17 -20.84 20.04
C ALA A 48 8.24 -19.64 19.77
N LEU A 49 7.62 -19.05 20.79
CA LEU A 49 6.68 -17.94 20.62
C LEU A 49 7.25 -16.75 19.81
N PRO A 50 8.50 -16.28 20.03
CA PRO A 50 9.10 -15.23 19.21
C PRO A 50 9.20 -15.61 17.72
N TRP A 51 9.47 -16.88 17.41
CA TRP A 51 9.52 -17.38 16.03
C TRP A 51 8.16 -17.33 15.34
N TYR A 52 7.07 -17.59 16.06
CA TYR A 52 5.73 -17.44 15.50
C TYR A 52 5.43 -15.99 15.11
N TYR A 53 5.87 -15.02 15.92
CA TYR A 53 5.77 -13.60 15.57
C TYR A 53 6.63 -13.22 14.37
N VAL A 54 7.82 -13.81 14.20
CA VAL A 54 8.64 -13.63 12.97
C VAL A 54 7.90 -14.13 11.73
N VAL A 55 7.37 -15.36 11.79
CA VAL A 55 6.64 -15.95 10.66
C VAL A 55 5.40 -15.12 10.31
N ALA A 56 4.63 -14.71 11.33
CA ALA A 56 3.46 -13.85 11.13
C ALA A 56 3.86 -12.50 10.51
N SER A 57 4.91 -11.86 11.01
CA SER A 57 5.44 -10.60 10.46
C SER A 57 5.83 -10.74 8.98
N LEU A 58 6.51 -11.83 8.62
CA LEU A 58 6.88 -12.16 7.24
C LEU A 58 5.65 -12.29 6.33
N ILE A 59 4.62 -13.00 6.77
CA ILE A 59 3.35 -13.14 6.02
C ILE A 59 2.73 -11.76 5.77
N PHE A 60 2.69 -10.90 6.80
CA PHE A 60 2.18 -9.54 6.67
C PHE A 60 3.00 -8.68 5.71
N PHE A 61 4.32 -8.80 5.70
CA PHE A 61 5.16 -8.08 4.75
C PHE A 61 4.98 -8.55 3.31
N VAL A 62 4.86 -9.86 3.08
CA VAL A 62 4.59 -10.40 1.74
C VAL A 62 3.21 -9.92 1.26
N ASN A 63 2.18 -10.00 2.10
CA ASN A 63 0.85 -9.50 1.76
C ASN A 63 0.87 -7.99 1.47
N GLY A 64 1.54 -7.20 2.32
CA GLY A 64 1.71 -5.77 2.13
C GLY A 64 2.40 -5.43 0.81
N TYR A 65 3.44 -6.17 0.44
CA TYR A 65 4.15 -6.00 -0.82
C TYR A 65 3.27 -6.29 -2.03
N LEU A 66 2.54 -7.43 -2.02
CA LEU A 66 1.64 -7.80 -3.11
C LEU A 66 0.50 -6.78 -3.27
N SER A 67 -0.15 -6.39 -2.17
CA SER A 67 -1.20 -5.37 -2.19
C SER A 67 -0.69 -4.01 -2.66
N HIS A 68 0.51 -3.61 -2.23
CA HIS A 68 1.09 -2.34 -2.68
C HIS A 68 1.39 -2.34 -4.18
N ARG A 69 1.94 -3.44 -4.72
CA ARG A 69 2.18 -3.56 -6.17
C ARG A 69 0.89 -3.54 -6.98
N ALA A 70 -0.17 -4.19 -6.50
CA ALA A 70 -1.47 -4.14 -7.14
C ALA A 70 -2.00 -2.70 -7.18
N TYR A 71 -1.90 -1.97 -6.06
CA TYR A 71 -2.35 -0.59 -5.96
C TYR A 71 -1.54 0.38 -6.83
N VAL A 72 -0.21 0.19 -6.92
CA VAL A 72 0.65 0.98 -7.81
C VAL A 72 0.24 0.77 -9.27
N ARG A 73 -0.04 -0.47 -9.68
CA ARG A 73 -0.49 -0.76 -11.05
C ARG A 73 -1.81 -0.07 -11.38
N GLU A 74 -2.77 -0.09 -10.45
CA GLU A 74 -4.05 0.61 -10.62
C GLU A 74 -3.87 2.12 -10.68
N TYR A 75 -2.98 2.67 -9.85
CA TYR A 75 -2.65 4.09 -9.86
C TYR A 75 -1.99 4.52 -11.18
N GLU A 76 -1.06 3.73 -11.71
CA GLU A 76 -0.43 3.97 -13.01
C GLU A 76 -1.43 3.90 -14.16
N ALA A 77 -2.32 2.91 -14.16
CA ALA A 77 -3.38 2.79 -15.16
C ALA A 77 -4.35 3.99 -15.13
N TYR A 78 -4.73 4.44 -13.93
CA TYR A 78 -5.52 5.66 -13.75
C TYR A 78 -4.80 6.89 -14.34
N LEU A 79 -3.51 7.07 -14.06
CA LEU A 79 -2.78 8.22 -14.58
C LEU A 79 -2.67 8.22 -16.11
N GLN A 80 -2.57 7.03 -16.72
CA GLN A 80 -2.55 6.89 -18.18
C GLN A 80 -3.91 7.28 -18.79
N GLU A 81 -5.01 6.70 -18.29
CA GLU A 81 -6.36 6.95 -18.80
C GLU A 81 -6.75 8.45 -18.68
N TYR A 82 -6.51 9.05 -17.52
CA TYR A 82 -6.85 10.46 -17.31
C TYR A 82 -5.89 11.42 -18.03
N GLY A 83 -4.61 11.07 -18.15
CA GLY A 83 -3.66 11.85 -18.93
C GLY A 83 -4.01 11.86 -20.43
N GLU A 84 -4.47 10.74 -20.96
CA GLU A 84 -4.96 10.64 -22.35
C GLU A 84 -6.25 11.43 -22.56
N ALA A 85 -7.21 11.34 -21.62
CA ALA A 85 -8.46 12.10 -21.68
C ALA A 85 -8.23 13.62 -21.68
N GLU A 86 -7.34 14.12 -20.81
CA GLU A 86 -7.01 15.55 -20.72
C GLU A 86 -6.35 16.07 -22.02
N GLN A 87 -5.48 15.27 -22.65
CA GLN A 87 -4.88 15.60 -23.95
C GLN A 87 -5.91 15.61 -25.09
N GLN A 88 -6.87 14.70 -25.07
CA GLN A 88 -7.94 14.65 -26.08
C GLN A 88 -8.87 15.87 -25.96
N GLU A 89 -9.27 16.24 -24.74
CA GLU A 89 -10.06 17.46 -24.50
C GLU A 89 -9.30 18.71 -24.97
N GLU A 90 -8.00 18.82 -24.68
CA GLU A 90 -7.18 19.94 -25.13
C GLU A 90 -7.04 20.00 -26.66
N TYR A 91 -6.85 18.84 -27.32
CA TYR A 91 -6.81 18.77 -28.79
C TYR A 91 -8.13 19.21 -29.41
N HIS A 92 -9.27 18.68 -28.92
CA HIS A 92 -10.59 19.07 -29.40
C HIS A 92 -10.89 20.55 -29.20
N ALA A 93 -10.50 21.12 -28.05
CA ALA A 93 -10.67 22.55 -27.77
C ALA A 93 -9.84 23.43 -28.73
N LYS A 94 -8.59 23.05 -29.03
CA LYS A 94 -7.76 23.78 -30.00
C LYS A 94 -8.30 23.70 -31.43
N VAL A 95 -8.80 22.53 -31.83
CA VAL A 95 -9.39 22.33 -33.16
C VAL A 95 -10.70 23.09 -33.31
N SER A 96 -11.58 23.09 -32.31
CA SER A 96 -12.83 23.86 -32.37
C SER A 96 -12.58 25.36 -32.43
N HIS A 97 -11.55 25.86 -31.73
CA HIS A 97 -11.26 27.29 -31.66
C HIS A 97 -10.58 27.85 -32.92
N ASN A 98 -9.89 27.01 -33.70
CA ASN A 98 -9.27 27.40 -34.98
C ASN A 98 -10.22 27.25 -36.19
N GLY A 99 -11.37 26.60 -36.04
CA GLY A 99 -12.34 26.37 -37.13
C GLY A 99 -13.32 27.51 -37.40
N GLU A 100 -13.39 28.53 -36.53
CA GLU A 100 -14.34 29.66 -36.65
C GLU A 100 -13.74 30.92 -37.32
N GLY A 101 -12.50 30.85 -37.82
CA GLY A 101 -11.78 32.02 -38.37
C GLY A 101 -11.79 32.20 -39.89
N ASP A 102 -12.17 31.17 -40.66
CA ASP A 102 -12.13 31.19 -42.14
C ASP A 102 -13.49 30.80 -42.72
N SER A 103 -14.44 31.74 -42.74
CA SER A 103 -15.69 31.66 -43.53
C SER A 103 -16.19 33.06 -43.87
#